data_AF-A0A2E7UE56-F1
#
_entry.id   AF-A0A2E7UE56-F1
#
_cell.length_a   1.000
_cell.length_b   1.000
_cell.length_c   1.000
_cell.angle_alpha   90.00
_cell.angle_beta   90.00
_cell.angle_gamma   90.00
#
_symmetry.space_group_name_H-M   'P 1'
#
loop_
_entity.id
_entity.type
_entity.pdbx_description
1 polymer ?
#
loop_
_entity_poly.entity_id
_entity_poly.type
_entity_poly.pdbx_seq_one_letter_code
_entity_poly.pdbx_strand_id
1 'polypeptide(L)'
;MPLLALAACVPRDPTPEILPPAPLPPAPAAANPGAPAISHGAPTRVLSEVDAERLRHTSGITLQWIGWDERGPLEVTVDEEGVWQLSGSQTGEDGGELLVRGRIVEIGEGYFTLRGLVSIEDAPDAGRSCRQDKMWHFAITQNRRYYRLREFEWCDYLTDYVDIYY
;
A
#
# COMPACT_ATOMS: atom_id res chain seq x y z
N MET A 1 -33.58 -31.45 80.96
CA MET A 1 -34.37 -32.24 79.98
C MET A 1 -33.47 -32.59 78.81
N PRO A 2 -33.61 -33.82 78.27
CA PRO A 2 -32.59 -34.58 77.54
C PRO A 2 -32.62 -34.26 76.03
N LEU A 3 -31.62 -34.64 75.23
CA LEU A 3 -31.69 -35.82 74.35
C LEU A 3 -30.30 -35.93 73.66
N LEU A 4 -29.49 -36.94 73.98
CA LEU A 4 -29.35 -38.18 73.20
C LEU A 4 -29.34 -37.98 71.67
N ALA A 5 -28.13 -38.14 71.11
CA ALA A 5 -27.88 -38.41 69.71
C ALA A 5 -28.31 -39.84 69.35
N LEU A 6 -29.00 -40.00 68.22
CA LEU A 6 -29.24 -41.28 67.56
C LEU A 6 -28.92 -41.14 66.08
N ALA A 7 -28.03 -42.02 65.63
CA ALA A 7 -27.60 -42.19 64.26
C ALA A 7 -28.74 -42.73 63.39
N ALA A 8 -28.81 -42.25 62.15
CA ALA A 8 -29.52 -42.92 61.08
C ALA A 8 -28.61 -43.00 59.84
N CYS A 9 -28.25 -44.23 59.46
CA CYS A 9 -27.59 -44.56 58.21
C CYS A 9 -28.59 -44.36 57.06
N VAL A 10 -28.21 -43.61 56.03
CA VAL A 10 -28.91 -43.60 54.74
C VAL A 10 -28.03 -44.36 53.73
N PRO A 11 -28.59 -45.31 52.97
CA PRO A 11 -27.86 -46.15 52.03
C PRO A 11 -27.23 -45.36 50.88
N ARG A 12 -26.07 -45.85 50.42
CA ARG A 12 -25.36 -45.36 49.23
C ARG A 12 -26.08 -45.82 47.97
N ASP A 13 -26.61 -44.88 47.20
CA ASP A 13 -26.96 -45.12 45.80
C ASP A 13 -25.68 -45.24 44.94
N PRO A 14 -25.66 -46.11 43.91
CA PRO A 14 -24.51 -46.26 43.03
C PRO A 14 -24.34 -45.01 42.16
N THR A 15 -23.14 -44.43 42.20
CA THR A 15 -22.73 -43.33 41.31
C THR A 15 -22.93 -43.73 39.85
N PRO A 16 -23.69 -42.99 39.04
CA PRO A 16 -23.69 -43.20 37.59
C PRO A 16 -22.32 -42.79 37.05
N GLU A 17 -21.65 -43.75 36.40
CA GLU A 17 -20.36 -43.56 35.75
C GLU A 17 -20.54 -42.57 34.59
N ILE A 18 -20.07 -41.34 34.77
CA ILE A 18 -20.10 -40.30 33.74
C ILE A 18 -18.99 -40.66 32.74
N LEU A 19 -19.37 -41.22 31.60
CA LEU A 19 -18.50 -41.35 30.44
C LEU A 19 -17.94 -39.95 30.07
N PRO A 20 -16.63 -39.80 29.87
CA PRO A 20 -16.07 -38.52 29.46
C PRO A 20 -16.65 -38.13 28.09
N PRO A 21 -16.93 -36.83 27.86
CA PRO A 21 -17.43 -36.37 26.57
C PRO A 21 -16.39 -36.67 25.48
N ALA A 22 -16.87 -37.15 24.33
CA ALA A 22 -16.04 -37.37 23.15
C ALA A 22 -15.30 -36.08 22.77
N PRO A 23 -14.04 -36.17 22.28
CA PRO A 23 -13.31 -34.99 21.82
C PRO A 23 -14.06 -34.34 20.65
N LEU A 24 -14.29 -33.03 20.75
CA LEU A 24 -14.89 -32.24 19.68
C LEU A 24 -13.98 -32.26 18.44
N PRO A 25 -14.54 -32.23 17.22
CA PRO A 25 -13.74 -32.07 16.02
C PRO A 25 -12.99 -30.73 16.06
N PRO A 26 -11.80 -30.63 15.44
CA PRO A 26 -11.06 -29.38 15.39
C PRO A 26 -11.90 -28.31 14.69
N ALA A 27 -12.03 -27.14 15.32
CA ALA A 27 -12.66 -25.97 14.73
C ALA A 27 -11.93 -25.60 13.43
N PRO A 28 -12.64 -25.13 12.38
CA PRO A 28 -11.98 -24.64 11.18
C PRO A 28 -11.05 -23.48 11.57
N ALA A 29 -9.82 -23.55 11.10
CA ALA A 29 -8.79 -22.54 11.32
C ALA A 29 -9.37 -21.17 10.95
N ALA A 30 -9.42 -20.27 11.93
CA ALA A 30 -9.74 -18.88 11.70
C ALA A 30 -8.73 -18.32 10.69
N ALA A 31 -9.21 -17.94 9.51
CA ALA A 31 -8.44 -17.15 8.58
C ALA A 31 -8.05 -15.85 9.28
N ASN A 32 -6.74 -15.57 9.36
CA ASN A 32 -6.21 -14.32 9.90
C ASN A 32 -6.82 -13.12 9.16
N PRO A 33 -7.55 -12.20 9.81
CA PRO A 33 -7.92 -10.92 9.22
C PRO A 33 -6.75 -9.95 9.46
N GLY A 34 -5.67 -10.11 8.71
CA GLY A 34 -4.40 -9.45 9.03
C GLY A 34 -3.54 -9.00 7.85
N ALA A 35 -4.00 -9.19 6.61
CA ALA A 35 -3.44 -8.50 5.46
C ALA A 35 -4.57 -7.68 4.83
N PRO A 36 -4.43 -6.36 4.63
CA PRO A 36 -5.42 -5.63 3.86
C PRO A 36 -5.44 -6.22 2.47
N ALA A 37 -6.56 -6.85 2.11
CA ALA A 37 -6.90 -7.02 0.71
C ALA A 37 -6.83 -5.63 0.08
N ILE A 38 -5.98 -5.45 -0.92
CA ILE A 38 -6.00 -4.24 -1.76
C ILE A 38 -7.47 -4.12 -2.20
N SER A 39 -8.16 -3.08 -1.75
CA SER A 39 -9.53 -2.84 -2.22
C SER A 39 -9.43 -2.61 -3.72
N HIS A 40 -10.09 -3.47 -4.50
CA HIS A 40 -10.23 -3.27 -5.94
C HIS A 40 -11.14 -2.05 -6.13
N GLY A 41 -10.55 -0.85 -6.11
CA GLY A 41 -11.28 0.39 -6.26
C GLY A 41 -11.82 0.52 -7.68
N ALA A 42 -12.91 1.27 -7.87
CA ALA A 42 -13.54 1.53 -9.18
C ALA A 42 -12.52 1.79 -10.29
N PRO A 43 -12.67 1.26 -11.52
CA PRO A 43 -11.67 1.28 -12.61
C PRO A 43 -11.04 2.66 -12.85
N THR A 44 -9.80 2.67 -13.35
CA THR A 44 -9.09 3.91 -13.68
C THR A 44 -9.82 4.64 -14.81
N ARG A 45 -10.07 5.94 -14.63
CA ARG A 45 -10.73 6.76 -15.65
C ARG A 45 -9.73 7.09 -16.76
N VAL A 46 -9.83 6.42 -17.90
CA VAL A 46 -9.01 6.70 -19.09
C VAL A 46 -9.75 7.68 -20.01
N LEU A 47 -9.18 8.86 -20.18
CA LEU A 47 -9.66 9.92 -21.08
C LEU A 47 -8.74 10.13 -22.29
N SER A 48 -7.48 9.68 -22.20
CA SER A 48 -6.48 9.72 -23.28
C SER A 48 -5.86 8.34 -23.47
N GLU A 49 -6.19 7.69 -24.58
CA GLU A 49 -5.57 6.41 -24.97
C GLU A 49 -4.07 6.57 -25.29
N VAL A 50 -3.67 7.74 -25.80
CA VAL A 50 -2.27 8.03 -26.10
C VAL A 50 -1.43 8.08 -24.83
N ASP A 51 -1.92 8.73 -23.78
CA ASP A 51 -1.21 8.80 -22.49
C ASP A 51 -1.31 7.50 -21.70
N ALA A 52 -2.40 6.73 -21.88
CA ALA A 52 -2.47 5.36 -21.37
C ALA A 52 -1.37 4.49 -21.99
N GLU A 53 -1.18 4.56 -23.31
CA GLU A 53 -0.12 3.82 -23.99
C GLU A 53 1.28 4.25 -23.54
N ARG A 54 1.51 5.55 -23.34
CA ARG A 54 2.76 6.06 -22.75
C ARG A 54 3.02 5.47 -21.37
N LEU A 55 2.01 5.42 -20.52
CA LEU A 55 2.14 4.86 -19.17
C LEU A 55 2.39 3.36 -19.17
N ARG A 56 2.01 2.61 -20.22
CA ARG A 56 2.42 1.20 -20.37
C ARG A 56 3.89 1.03 -20.76
N HIS A 57 4.49 2.06 -21.34
CA HIS A 57 5.84 2.04 -21.91
C HIS A 57 6.81 2.96 -21.15
N THR A 58 6.63 3.07 -19.83
CA THR A 58 7.49 3.89 -19.00
C THR A 58 8.94 3.43 -19.06
N SER A 59 9.87 4.38 -19.05
CA SER A 59 11.32 4.14 -19.15
C SER A 59 12.10 4.63 -17.92
N GLY A 60 11.44 4.68 -16.76
CA GLY A 60 12.05 4.94 -15.46
C GLY A 60 11.58 6.24 -14.79
N ILE A 61 12.16 6.50 -13.61
CA ILE A 61 11.83 7.65 -12.75
C ILE A 61 13.10 8.33 -12.24
N THR A 62 13.04 9.65 -12.02
CA THR A 62 14.13 10.41 -11.38
C THR A 62 13.62 11.43 -10.36
N LEU A 63 14.47 11.77 -9.40
CA LEU A 63 14.42 12.91 -8.51
C LEU A 63 15.62 13.82 -8.81
N GLN A 64 15.41 15.13 -8.97
CA GLN A 64 16.50 16.07 -9.29
C GLN A 64 17.68 16.02 -8.32
N TRP A 65 17.42 15.73 -7.04
CA TRP A 65 18.42 15.74 -5.99
C TRP A 65 19.31 14.49 -6.01
N ILE A 66 18.82 13.40 -6.60
CA ILE A 66 19.58 12.17 -6.81
C ILE A 66 20.33 12.23 -8.15
N GLY A 67 19.72 12.83 -9.17
CA GLY A 67 20.32 12.99 -10.49
C GLY A 67 19.42 12.46 -11.61
N TRP A 68 19.80 12.78 -12.85
CA TRP A 68 19.03 12.43 -14.06
C TRP A 68 19.71 11.39 -14.95
N ASP A 69 21.00 11.11 -14.71
CA ASP A 69 21.80 10.25 -15.58
C ASP A 69 21.36 8.79 -15.47
N GLU A 70 21.14 8.31 -14.24
CA GLU A 70 20.63 6.98 -13.96
C GLU A 70 19.19 7.04 -13.46
N ARG A 71 18.29 6.49 -14.27
CA ARG A 71 16.87 6.40 -13.92
C ARG A 71 16.63 5.19 -13.03
N GLY A 72 15.82 5.41 -12.01
CA GLY A 72 15.29 4.34 -11.20
C GLY A 72 14.25 3.49 -11.95
N PRO A 73 14.05 2.22 -11.56
CA PRO A 73 13.01 1.39 -12.15
C PRO A 73 11.62 1.97 -11.89
N LEU A 74 10.73 1.84 -12.88
CA LEU A 74 9.32 2.16 -12.76
C LEU A 74 8.49 1.15 -13.54
N GLU A 75 7.44 0.65 -12.91
CA GLU A 75 6.50 -0.30 -13.47
C GLU A 75 5.08 0.24 -13.35
N VAL A 76 4.30 0.01 -14.41
CA VAL A 76 2.87 0.26 -14.45
C VAL A 76 2.16 -1.02 -14.83
N THR A 77 1.24 -1.48 -14.00
CA THR A 77 0.45 -2.69 -14.23
C THR A 77 -1.04 -2.35 -14.30
N VAL A 78 -1.80 -3.20 -15.00
CA VAL A 78 -3.25 -3.09 -15.12
C VAL A 78 -3.85 -4.44 -14.82
N ASP A 79 -4.79 -4.50 -13.89
CA ASP A 79 -5.50 -5.74 -13.56
C ASP A 79 -6.71 -6.01 -14.47
N GLU A 80 -7.38 -7.13 -14.25
CA GLU A 80 -8.56 -7.56 -15.02
C GLU A 80 -9.75 -6.61 -14.86
N GLU A 81 -9.77 -5.80 -13.81
CA GLU A 81 -10.83 -4.82 -13.52
C GLU A 81 -10.50 -3.43 -14.07
N GLY A 82 -9.38 -3.28 -14.78
CA GLY A 82 -8.96 -2.02 -15.37
C GLY A 82 -8.42 -1.02 -14.35
N VAL A 83 -7.94 -1.49 -13.20
CA VAL A 83 -7.22 -0.67 -12.22
C VAL A 83 -5.75 -0.61 -12.57
N TRP A 84 -5.26 0.61 -12.74
CA TRP A 84 -3.86 0.89 -13.02
C TRP A 84 -3.09 1.16 -11.73
N GLN A 85 -1.98 0.44 -11.56
CA GLN A 85 -1.06 0.58 -10.43
C GLN A 85 0.29 1.06 -10.95
N LEU A 86 0.94 1.94 -10.19
CA LEU A 86 2.27 2.47 -10.48
C LEU A 86 3.17 2.21 -9.27
N SER A 87 4.39 1.73 -9.53
CA SER A 87 5.44 1.58 -8.53
C SER A 87 6.77 1.93 -9.16
N GLY A 88 7.48 2.88 -8.57
CA GLY A 88 8.82 3.25 -8.99
C GLY A 88 9.67 3.72 -7.83
N SER A 89 10.98 3.60 -7.99
CA SER A 89 11.95 4.02 -6.99
C SER A 89 13.25 4.45 -7.64
N GLN A 90 14.00 5.33 -7.01
CA GLN A 90 15.37 5.68 -7.40
C GLN A 90 16.23 5.73 -6.13
N THR A 91 17.46 5.22 -6.22
CA THR A 91 18.44 5.30 -5.14
C THR A 91 19.69 5.97 -5.69
N GLY A 92 20.19 6.99 -5.01
CA GLY A 92 21.42 7.70 -5.37
C GLY A 92 22.66 7.06 -4.75
N GLU A 93 23.82 7.37 -5.31
CA GLU A 93 25.12 6.89 -4.79
C GLU A 93 25.39 7.40 -3.36
N ASP A 94 24.89 8.59 -3.02
CA ASP A 94 25.01 9.21 -1.69
C ASP A 94 23.98 8.69 -0.68
N GLY A 95 23.16 7.71 -1.05
CA GLY A 95 22.15 7.08 -0.19
C GLY A 95 20.76 7.70 -0.22
N GLY A 96 20.56 8.80 -0.97
CA GLY A 96 19.25 9.41 -1.18
C GLY A 96 18.26 8.46 -1.87
N GLU A 97 17.01 8.45 -1.44
CA GLU A 97 15.98 7.54 -1.95
C GLU A 97 14.71 8.29 -2.38
N LEU A 98 14.14 7.87 -3.50
CA LEU A 98 12.80 8.22 -3.96
C LEU A 98 11.96 6.95 -4.03
N LEU A 99 10.73 7.00 -3.51
CA LEU A 99 9.70 5.98 -3.69
C LEU A 99 8.38 6.64 -4.13
N VAL A 100 7.83 6.18 -5.24
CA VAL A 100 6.50 6.56 -5.72
C VAL A 100 5.68 5.31 -5.95
N ARG A 101 4.56 5.16 -5.25
CA ARG A 101 3.67 4.02 -5.45
C ARG A 101 2.22 4.38 -5.22
N GLY A 102 1.33 3.79 -6.00
CA GLY A 102 -0.08 4.02 -5.81
C GLY A 102 -0.91 3.56 -6.98
N ARG A 103 -2.14 4.04 -6.95
CA ARG A 103 -3.17 3.76 -7.93
C ARG A 103 -3.34 4.94 -8.86
N ILE A 104 -3.21 4.75 -10.16
CA ILE A 104 -3.57 5.79 -11.12
C ILE A 104 -5.10 5.83 -11.19
N VAL A 105 -5.71 6.94 -10.79
CA VAL A 105 -7.17 7.08 -10.77
C VAL A 105 -7.72 7.70 -12.04
N GLU A 106 -6.89 8.43 -12.77
CA GLU A 106 -7.25 9.13 -14.00
C GLU A 106 -6.05 9.31 -14.93
N ILE A 107 -6.27 9.12 -16.23
CA ILE A 107 -5.29 9.36 -17.29
C ILE A 107 -5.95 10.28 -18.33
N GLY A 108 -5.41 11.48 -18.52
CA GLY A 108 -5.90 12.45 -19.50
C GLY A 108 -4.81 12.94 -20.42
N GLU A 109 -5.17 13.87 -21.32
CA GLU A 109 -4.22 14.37 -22.32
C GLU A 109 -3.05 15.11 -21.65
N GLY A 110 -1.88 14.51 -21.70
CA GLY A 110 -0.67 15.06 -21.10
C GLY A 110 -0.61 15.02 -19.57
N TYR A 111 -1.48 14.28 -18.89
CA TYR A 111 -1.45 14.17 -17.42
C TYR A 111 -2.00 12.85 -16.89
N PHE A 112 -1.69 12.56 -15.64
CA PHE A 112 -2.40 11.56 -14.85
C PHE A 112 -2.49 11.96 -13.38
N THR A 113 -3.45 11.36 -12.68
CA THR A 113 -3.62 11.54 -11.22
C THR A 113 -3.33 10.23 -10.52
N LEU A 114 -2.41 10.27 -9.55
CA LEU A 114 -2.01 9.14 -8.72
C LEU A 114 -2.59 9.32 -7.31
N ARG A 115 -3.31 8.32 -6.81
CA ARG A 115 -3.62 8.18 -5.40
C ARG A 115 -2.59 7.27 -4.75
N GLY A 116 -1.77 7.80 -3.85
CA GLY A 116 -0.84 6.97 -3.10
C GLY A 116 0.30 7.77 -2.51
N LEU A 117 1.44 7.08 -2.37
CA LEU A 117 2.60 7.53 -1.63
C LEU A 117 3.65 8.14 -2.55
N VAL A 118 4.18 9.29 -2.13
CA VAL A 118 5.49 9.81 -2.53
C VAL A 118 6.34 9.93 -1.25
N SER A 119 7.52 9.31 -1.26
CA SER A 119 8.53 9.34 -0.18
C SER A 119 9.87 9.78 -0.76
N ILE A 120 10.54 10.71 -0.10
CA ILE A 120 11.92 11.12 -0.37
C ILE A 120 12.67 11.07 0.96
N GLU A 121 13.78 10.35 0.97
CA GLU A 121 14.66 10.24 2.15
C GLU A 121 16.08 10.63 1.75
N ASP A 122 16.82 11.25 2.67
CA ASP A 122 18.25 11.54 2.57
C ASP A 122 18.69 12.34 1.31
N ALA A 123 17.78 13.07 0.67
CA ALA A 123 18.05 13.87 -0.53
C ALA A 123 17.30 15.21 -0.51
N PRO A 124 17.94 16.38 -0.69
CA PRO A 124 19.37 16.53 -1.02
C PRO A 124 20.31 16.37 0.17
N ASP A 125 19.80 16.53 1.39
CA ASP A 125 20.60 16.45 2.62
C ASP A 125 20.29 15.16 3.39
N ALA A 126 21.33 14.53 3.91
CA ALA A 126 21.19 13.37 4.80
C ALA A 126 20.34 13.72 6.04
N GLY A 127 19.41 12.84 6.39
CA GLY A 127 18.42 13.02 7.46
C GLY A 127 17.13 13.72 7.02
N ARG A 128 17.02 14.18 5.76
CA ARG A 128 15.74 14.67 5.21
C ARG A 128 14.76 13.51 5.09
N SER A 129 13.52 13.71 5.54
CA SER A 129 12.45 12.72 5.43
C SER A 129 11.14 13.40 5.03
N CYS A 130 10.68 13.11 3.82
CA CYS A 130 9.50 13.70 3.22
C CYS A 130 8.57 12.62 2.71
N ARG A 131 7.42 12.45 3.36
CA ARG A 131 6.50 11.35 3.06
C ARG A 131 5.06 11.79 3.13
N GLN A 132 4.30 11.58 2.05
CA GLN A 132 2.87 11.89 2.00
C GLN A 132 2.10 10.83 1.20
N ASP A 133 0.91 10.47 1.68
CA ASP A 133 -0.05 9.60 0.98
C ASP A 133 -1.34 10.37 0.68
N LYS A 134 -1.53 10.74 -0.59
CA LYS A 134 -2.65 11.59 -1.04
C LYS A 134 -2.86 11.47 -2.55
N MET A 135 -3.59 12.43 -3.12
CA MET A 135 -3.69 12.61 -4.58
C MET A 135 -2.51 13.44 -5.06
N TRP A 136 -1.89 13.00 -6.14
CA TRP A 136 -0.77 13.64 -6.81
C TRP A 136 -1.09 13.87 -8.27
N HIS A 137 -0.77 15.06 -8.75
CA HIS A 137 -0.93 15.39 -10.16
C HIS A 137 0.41 15.40 -10.90
N PHE A 138 0.52 14.58 -11.94
CA PHE A 138 1.67 14.51 -12.84
C PHE A 138 1.26 15.00 -14.22
N ALA A 139 2.06 15.89 -14.82
CA ALA A 139 1.74 16.42 -16.14
C ALA A 139 2.99 16.67 -17.00
N ILE A 140 2.81 16.49 -18.30
CA ILE A 140 3.74 16.95 -19.33
C ILE A 140 3.48 18.44 -19.54
N THR A 141 4.53 19.24 -19.45
CA THR A 141 4.48 20.64 -19.83
C THR A 141 5.40 20.86 -21.02
N GLN A 142 4.96 21.67 -21.99
CA GLN A 142 5.72 21.91 -23.23
C GLN A 142 5.93 20.59 -23.99
N ASN A 143 7.04 20.43 -24.71
CA ASN A 143 7.35 19.23 -25.51
C ASN A 143 8.29 18.26 -24.78
N ARG A 144 8.14 18.12 -23.46
CA ARG A 144 8.95 17.21 -22.65
C ARG A 144 8.52 15.76 -22.88
N ARG A 145 9.45 14.82 -22.72
CA ARG A 145 9.23 13.37 -22.82
C ARG A 145 9.20 12.70 -21.44
N TYR A 146 8.51 13.34 -20.51
CA TYR A 146 8.29 12.86 -19.16
C TYR A 146 7.14 13.64 -18.52
N TYR A 147 6.44 12.99 -17.59
CA TYR A 147 5.51 13.65 -16.69
C TYR A 147 6.27 14.15 -15.46
N ARG A 148 6.02 15.39 -15.05
CA ARG A 148 6.59 15.97 -13.84
C ARG A 148 5.52 16.11 -12.77
N LEU A 149 5.84 15.78 -11.53
CA LEU A 149 5.00 16.11 -10.37
C LEU A 149 4.76 17.63 -10.33
N ARG A 150 3.49 18.03 -10.23
CA ARG A 150 3.07 19.44 -10.36
C ARG A 150 2.91 20.16 -9.03
N GLU A 151 3.01 19.44 -7.92
CA GLU A 151 2.92 20.00 -6.58
C GLU A 151 4.33 20.33 -6.09
N PHE A 152 4.64 21.62 -6.08
CA PHE A 152 5.89 22.14 -5.53
C PHE A 152 5.75 22.37 -4.03
N GLU A 153 6.88 22.33 -3.31
CA GLU A 153 6.96 22.70 -1.89
C GLU A 153 5.93 21.97 -0.99
N TRP A 154 5.74 20.68 -1.24
CA TRP A 154 4.72 19.87 -0.56
C TRP A 154 5.16 19.33 0.80
N CYS A 155 6.45 19.44 1.14
CA CYS A 155 7.03 18.91 2.38
C CYS A 155 7.69 19.99 3.24
N ASP A 156 8.81 20.56 2.78
CA ASP A 156 9.75 21.34 3.59
C ASP A 156 10.30 22.57 2.86
N TYR A 157 9.46 23.23 2.05
CA TYR A 157 9.79 24.41 1.23
C TYR A 157 10.81 24.16 0.10
N LEU A 158 11.24 22.91 -0.09
CA LEU A 158 12.02 22.53 -1.26
C LEU A 158 11.09 22.16 -2.43
N THR A 159 11.52 22.51 -3.63
CA THR A 159 10.86 22.04 -4.85
C THR A 159 11.49 20.73 -5.30
N ASP A 160 10.71 19.66 -5.26
CA ASP A 160 11.13 18.32 -5.71
C ASP A 160 10.60 18.03 -7.11
N TYR A 161 11.49 17.98 -8.11
CA TYR A 161 11.15 17.50 -9.43
C TYR A 161 11.27 15.98 -9.50
N VAL A 162 10.11 15.34 -9.40
CA VAL A 162 9.94 13.92 -9.69
C VAL A 162 9.47 13.77 -11.13
N ASP A 163 10.28 13.15 -11.97
CA ASP A 163 10.03 12.96 -13.40
C ASP A 163 9.83 11.48 -13.75
N ILE A 164 8.74 11.16 -14.46
CA ILE A 164 8.41 9.80 -14.94
C ILE A 164 8.49 9.78 -16.47
N TYR A 165 9.41 8.99 -17.00
CA TYR A 165 9.73 8.93 -18.43
C TYR A 165 8.92 7.84 -19.13
N TYR A 166 8.68 8.03 -20.43
CA TYR A 166 7.99 7.11 -21.35
C TYR A 166 8.58 7.24 -22.76
#